data_AF-A0A1A6GY17-F1
#
_entry.id   AF-A0A1A6GY17-F1
#
_cell.length_a   1.000
_cell.length_b   1.000
_cell.length_c   1.000
_cell.angle_alpha   90.00
_cell.angle_beta   90.00
_cell.angle_gamma   90.00
#
_symmetry.space_group_name_H-M   'P 1'
#
loop_
_entity.id
_entity.type
_entity.pdbx_description
1 polymer ?
#
loop_
_entity_poly.entity_id
_entity_poly.type
_entity_poly.pdbx_seq_one_letter_code
_entity_poly.pdbx_strand_id
1 'polypeptide(L)'
;MLLAKSNEFKIVLAQFKDFGDRLAYLQDLITHEEENLNKLYHEEKEEVPGLFLNHVLALTAQSPDIERLNEESLRLPLSDITIKTLQNVNRQWIRATATALDHC
;
A
#
# COMPACT_ATOMS: atom_id res chain seq x y z
N MET A 1 -22.05 -18.16 -27.35
CA MET A 1 -21.60 -18.67 -26.03
C MET A 1 -20.11 -18.47 -25.78
N LEU A 2 -19.21 -18.90 -26.67
CA LEU A 2 -17.75 -18.75 -26.51
C LEU A 2 -17.28 -17.29 -26.43
N LEU A 3 -17.86 -16.39 -27.23
CA LEU A 3 -17.50 -14.96 -27.23
C LEU A 3 -17.83 -14.27 -25.89
N ALA A 4 -19.00 -14.58 -25.31
CA ALA A 4 -19.40 -14.06 -24.00
C ALA A 4 -18.42 -14.50 -22.90
N LYS A 5 -18.06 -15.79 -22.90
CA LYS A 5 -17.05 -16.34 -21.98
C LYS A 5 -15.68 -15.69 -22.15
N SER A 6 -15.24 -15.46 -23.39
CA SER A 6 -13.98 -14.75 -23.67
C SER A 6 -13.97 -13.32 -23.12
N ASN A 7 -15.10 -12.60 -23.23
CA ASN A 7 -15.22 -11.26 -22.65
C ASN A 7 -15.19 -11.28 -21.12
N GLU A 8 -15.85 -12.24 -20.47
CA GLU A 8 -15.77 -12.43 -19.02
C GLU A 8 -14.32 -12.63 -18.56
N PHE A 9 -13.55 -13.49 -19.25
CA PHE A 9 -12.14 -13.70 -18.92
C PHE A 9 -11.30 -12.42 -19.07
N LYS A 10 -11.53 -11.62 -20.11
CA LYS A 10 -10.81 -10.35 -20.29
C LYS A 10 -11.09 -9.37 -19.15
N ILE A 11 -12.34 -9.30 -18.68
CA ILE A 11 -12.72 -8.45 -17.55
C ILE A 11 -11.98 -8.90 -16.29
N VAL A 12 -12.00 -10.20 -16.00
CA VAL A 12 -11.31 -10.76 -14.81
C VAL A 12 -9.80 -10.52 -14.88
N LEU A 13 -9.18 -10.69 -16.05
CA LEU A 13 -7.75 -10.40 -16.24
C LEU A 13 -7.42 -8.92 -16.03
N ALA A 14 -8.31 -8.02 -16.49
CA ALA A 14 -8.13 -6.58 -16.27
C ALA A 14 -8.22 -6.24 -14.78
N GLN A 15 -9.14 -6.86 -14.04
CA GLN A 15 -9.25 -6.68 -12.58
C GLN A 15 -7.99 -7.17 -11.86
N PHE A 16 -7.42 -8.31 -12.24
CA PHE A 16 -6.17 -8.80 -11.66
C PHE A 16 -4.99 -7.88 -11.93
N LYS A 17 -4.88 -7.37 -13.16
CA LYS A 17 -3.82 -6.42 -13.52
C LYS A 17 -3.95 -5.14 -12.70
N ASP A 18 -5.14 -4.56 -12.67
CA ASP A 18 -5.44 -3.34 -11.94
C ASP A 18 -5.19 -3.49 -10.42
N PHE A 19 -5.56 -4.63 -9.85
CA PHE A 19 -5.25 -4.95 -8.45
C PHE A 19 -3.73 -5.03 -8.21
N GLY A 20 -3.01 -5.74 -9.08
CA GLY A 20 -1.56 -5.90 -8.98
C GLY A 20 -0.80 -4.59 -9.11
N ASP A 21 -1.19 -3.74 -10.07
CA ASP A 21 -0.57 -2.43 -10.30
C ASP A 21 -0.76 -1.51 -9.08
N ARG A 22 -1.97 -1.48 -8.50
CA ARG A 22 -2.25 -0.70 -7.28
C ARG A 22 -1.50 -1.22 -6.06
N LEU A 23 -1.41 -2.55 -5.90
CA LEU A 23 -0.65 -3.15 -4.81
C LEU A 23 0.85 -2.82 -4.91
N ALA A 24 1.42 -2.89 -6.11
CA ALA A 24 2.82 -2.54 -6.34
C ALA A 24 3.08 -1.05 -6.06
N TYR A 25 2.20 -0.17 -6.55
CA TYR A 25 2.29 1.27 -6.26
C TYR A 25 2.28 1.57 -4.76
N LEU A 26 1.35 0.98 -4.00
CA LEU A 26 1.30 1.19 -2.55
C LEU A 26 2.53 0.64 -1.85
N GLN A 27 3.02 -0.53 -2.28
CA GLN A 27 4.24 -1.11 -1.72
C GLN A 27 5.45 -0.18 -1.89
N ASP A 28 5.63 0.37 -3.10
CA ASP A 28 6.73 1.29 -3.39
C ASP A 28 6.61 2.59 -2.58
N LEU A 29 5.40 3.16 -2.51
CA LEU A 29 5.12 4.37 -1.73
C LEU A 29 5.42 4.16 -0.25
N ILE A 30 4.86 3.10 0.36
CA ILE A 30 5.05 2.84 1.79
C ILE A 30 6.53 2.57 2.11
N THR A 31 7.23 1.85 1.25
CA THR A 31 8.66 1.60 1.41
C THR A 31 9.46 2.90 1.33
N HIS A 32 9.15 3.77 0.37
CA HIS A 32 9.79 5.07 0.24
C HIS A 32 9.59 5.96 1.48
N GLU A 33 8.36 6.04 1.98
CA GLU A 33 8.03 6.82 3.17
C GLU A 33 8.72 6.25 4.42
N GLU A 34 8.74 4.93 4.60
CA GLU A 34 9.44 4.27 5.71
C GLU A 34 10.96 4.52 5.67
N GLU A 35 11.57 4.46 4.48
CA GLU A 35 12.99 4.79 4.31
C GLU A 35 13.30 6.26 4.65
N ASN A 36 12.42 7.19 4.28
CA ASN A 36 12.60 8.61 4.61
C ASN A 36 12.45 8.85 6.12
N LEU A 37 11.45 8.24 6.75
CA LEU A 37 11.28 8.29 8.20
C LEU A 37 12.50 7.73 8.92
N ASN A 38 13.04 6.59 8.47
CA ASN A 38 14.25 6.01 9.04
C ASN A 38 15.47 6.94 8.95
N LYS A 39 15.64 7.67 7.84
CA LYS A 39 16.70 8.68 7.74
C LYS A 39 16.50 9.80 8.76
N LEU A 40 15.27 10.30 8.90
CA LEU A 40 14.96 11.35 9.86
C LEU A 40 15.23 10.92 11.31
N TYR A 41 14.93 9.67 11.68
CA TYR A 41 15.25 9.14 13.01
C TYR A 41 16.77 9.10 13.29
N HIS A 42 17.60 8.93 12.27
CA HIS A 42 19.04 8.82 12.42
C HIS A 42 19.80 10.14 12.29
N GLU A 43 19.20 11.19 11.72
CA GLU A 43 19.94 12.40 11.34
C GLU A 43 20.17 13.41 12.48
N GLU A 44 19.64 13.23 13.71
CA GLU A 44 19.82 14.15 14.87
C GLU A 44 19.71 15.66 14.53
N LYS A 45 19.03 16.01 13.44
CA LYS A 45 18.89 17.41 13.03
C LYS A 45 17.85 18.07 13.92
N GLU A 46 18.21 19.24 14.46
CA GLU A 46 17.27 20.13 15.15
C GLU A 46 15.93 20.13 14.43
N GLU A 47 14.91 19.69 15.17
CA GLU A 47 13.55 19.43 14.72
C GLU A 47 13.08 20.54 13.78
N VAL A 48 13.02 20.25 12.48
CA VAL A 48 12.12 20.98 11.59
C VAL A 48 10.76 20.30 11.79
N PRO A 49 9.83 20.88 12.57
CA PRO A 49 8.65 20.15 13.07
C PRO A 49 7.69 19.71 11.94
N GLY A 50 7.92 20.14 10.71
CA GLY A 50 7.14 19.77 9.53
C GLY A 50 7.65 18.57 8.73
N LEU A 51 8.88 18.07 8.97
CA LEU A 51 9.43 16.99 8.14
C LEU A 51 8.73 15.65 8.42
N PHE A 52 8.56 15.28 9.70
CA PHE A 52 7.82 14.07 10.09
C PHE A 52 6.35 14.13 9.67
N LEU A 53 5.71 15.30 9.87
CA LEU A 53 4.30 15.49 9.56
C LEU A 53 3.98 15.20 8.08
N ASN A 54 4.84 15.61 7.15
CA ASN A 54 4.61 15.36 5.72
C ASN A 54 4.58 13.86 5.39
N HIS A 55 5.51 13.07 5.95
CA HIS A 55 5.56 11.62 5.75
C HIS A 55 4.38 10.91 6.42
N VAL A 56 3.97 11.36 7.61
CA VAL A 56 2.77 10.86 8.30
C VAL A 56 1.51 11.12 7.50
N LEU A 57 1.37 12.33 6.93
CA LEU A 57 0.24 12.68 6.07
C LEU A 57 0.24 11.83 4.79
N ALA A 58 1.40 11.59 4.18
CA ALA A 58 1.51 10.74 2.99
C ALA A 58 1.06 9.30 3.27
N LEU A 59 1.48 8.73 4.41
CA LEU A 59 1.10 7.38 4.84
C LEU A 59 -0.39 7.28 5.19
N THR A 60 -0.91 8.21 6.01
CA THR A 60 -2.31 8.21 6.44
C THR A 60 -3.28 8.44 5.29
N ALA A 61 -2.88 9.23 4.28
CA ALA A 61 -3.66 9.43 3.06
C ALA A 61 -3.92 8.13 2.27
N GLN A 62 -3.12 7.07 2.48
CA GLN A 62 -3.31 5.78 1.79
C GLN A 62 -4.35 4.87 2.44
N SER A 63 -4.95 5.22 3.58
CA SER A 63 -5.97 4.37 4.25
C SER A 63 -7.07 3.91 3.29
N PRO A 64 -7.68 4.78 2.44
CA PRO A 64 -8.73 4.37 1.53
C PRO A 64 -8.27 3.34 0.49
N ASP A 65 -7.05 3.50 -0.05
CA ASP A 65 -6.53 2.58 -1.07
C ASP A 65 -6.13 1.22 -0.46
N ILE A 66 -5.59 1.23 0.76
CA ILE A 66 -5.33 0.01 1.54
C ILE A 66 -6.63 -0.73 1.86
N GLU A 67 -7.64 -0.03 2.36
CA GLU A 67 -8.97 -0.59 2.65
C GLU A 67 -9.59 -1.20 1.39
N ARG A 68 -9.53 -0.48 0.27
CA ARG A 68 -10.05 -0.96 -1.01
C ARG A 68 -9.36 -2.23 -1.49
N LEU A 69 -8.02 -2.31 -1.42
CA LEU A 69 -7.32 -3.56 -1.79
C LEU A 69 -7.68 -4.71 -0.86
N ASN A 70 -7.85 -4.45 0.44
CA ASN A 70 -8.30 -5.47 1.39
C ASN A 70 -9.68 -6.00 1.05
N GLU A 71 -10.65 -5.13 0.76
CA GLU A 71 -11.99 -5.56 0.36
C GLU A 71 -12.01 -6.33 -0.97
N GLU A 72 -11.27 -5.85 -1.97
CA GLU A 72 -11.16 -6.51 -3.26
C GLU A 72 -10.49 -7.89 -3.14
N SER A 73 -9.53 -8.04 -2.23
CA SER A 73 -8.85 -9.32 -1.97
C SER A 73 -9.77 -10.43 -1.46
N LEU A 74 -10.89 -10.07 -0.82
CA LEU A 74 -11.90 -11.03 -0.36
C LEU A 74 -12.77 -11.57 -1.51
N ARG A 75 -12.82 -10.84 -2.64
CA ARG A 75 -13.73 -11.11 -3.76
C ARG A 75 -12.99 -11.68 -4.97
N LEU A 76 -11.73 -11.29 -5.18
CA LEU A 76 -10.92 -11.75 -6.30
C LEU A 76 -10.23 -13.07 -5.96
N PRO A 77 -10.16 -14.05 -6.89
CA PRO A 77 -9.39 -15.27 -6.70
C PRO A 77 -7.90 -14.99 -6.92
N LEU A 78 -7.29 -14.29 -5.97
CA LEU A 78 -5.87 -13.91 -6.00
C LEU A 78 -4.96 -15.11 -5.75
N SER A 79 -3.73 -15.03 -6.26
CA SER A 79 -2.70 -16.02 -5.95
C SER A 79 -2.20 -15.89 -4.50
N ASP A 80 -1.70 -16.97 -3.92
CA ASP A 80 -1.07 -16.97 -2.59
C ASP A 80 0.05 -15.93 -2.47
N ILE A 81 0.82 -15.72 -3.55
CA ILE A 81 1.90 -14.73 -3.59
C ILE A 81 1.31 -13.33 -3.46
N THR A 82 0.26 -13.01 -4.23
CA THR A 82 -0.42 -11.72 -4.19
C THR A 82 -1.01 -11.44 -2.81
N ILE A 83 -1.65 -12.44 -2.19
CA ILE A 83 -2.22 -12.32 -0.84
C ILE A 83 -1.12 -12.04 0.19
N LYS A 84 -0.01 -12.77 0.12
CA LYS A 84 1.14 -12.54 1.01
C LYS A 84 1.74 -11.15 0.83
N THR A 85 1.85 -10.67 -0.41
CA THR A 85 2.32 -9.31 -0.68
C THR A 85 1.38 -8.27 -0.05
N LEU A 86 0.06 -8.39 -0.23
CA LEU A 86 -0.91 -7.49 0.41
C LEU A 86 -0.79 -7.52 1.95
N GLN A 87 -0.69 -8.70 2.55
CA GLN A 87 -0.54 -8.83 4.01
C GLN A 87 0.74 -8.16 4.52
N ASN A 88 1.83 -8.24 3.75
CA ASN A 88 3.09 -7.57 4.09
C ASN A 88 2.97 -6.06 3.96
N VAL A 89 2.35 -5.56 2.88
CA VAL A 89 2.08 -4.13 2.68
C VAL A 89 1.23 -3.58 3.83
N ASN A 90 0.15 -4.27 4.21
CA ASN A 90 -0.69 -3.85 5.35
C ASN A 90 0.12 -3.76 6.65
N ARG A 91 0.94 -4.78 6.94
CA ARG A 91 1.75 -4.81 8.15
C ARG A 91 2.78 -3.68 8.17
N GLN A 92 3.43 -3.45 7.04
CA GLN A 92 4.42 -2.39 6.89
C GLN A 92 3.77 -1.02 7.04
N TRP A 93 2.63 -0.79 6.39
CA TRP A 93 1.86 0.46 6.50
C TRP A 93 1.43 0.74 7.94
N ILE A 94 0.84 -0.24 8.64
CA ILE A 94 0.43 -0.09 10.04
C ILE A 94 1.64 0.27 10.92
N ARG A 95 2.75 -0.46 10.75
CA ARG A 95 3.98 -0.21 11.52
C ARG A 95 4.54 1.18 11.25
N ALA A 96 4.76 1.52 9.97
CA ALA A 96 5.35 2.80 9.58
C ALA A 96 4.49 3.98 10.04
N THR A 97 3.16 3.88 9.87
CA THR A 97 2.22 4.93 10.31
C THR A 97 2.21 5.07 11.83
N ALA A 98 2.16 3.96 12.58
CA ALA A 98 2.17 4.01 14.04
C ALA A 98 3.47 4.59 14.59
N THR A 99 4.63 4.12 14.11
CA THR A 99 5.93 4.66 14.53
C THR A 99 6.03 6.15 14.19
N ALA A 100 5.61 6.57 13.00
CA ALA A 100 5.68 7.98 12.61
C ALA A 100 4.77 8.89 13.47
N LEU A 101 3.60 8.38 13.88
CA LEU A 101 2.69 9.09 14.78
C LEU A 101 3.24 9.21 16.21
N ASP A 102 3.96 8.20 16.71
CA ASP A 102 4.61 8.25 18.03
C ASP A 102 5.71 9.34 18.11
N HIS A 103 6.20 9.80 16.95
CA HIS A 103 7.25 10.81 16.81
C HIS A 103 6.73 12.22 16.41
N CYS A 104 5.41 12.42 16.34
CA CYS A 104 4.76 13.73 16.11
C CYS A 104 4.18 14.30 17.40
#